data_AF-A0A537EJ34-F1
#
_entry.id   AF-A0A537EJ34-F1
#
_cell.length_a   1.000
_cell.length_b   1.000
_cell.length_c   1.000
_cell.angle_alpha   90.00
_cell.angle_beta   90.00
_cell.angle_gamma   90.00
#
_symmetry.space_group_name_H-M   'P 1'
#
loop_
_entity.id
_entity.type
_entity.pdbx_description
1 polymer ?
#
loop_
_entity_poly.entity_id
_entity_poly.type
_entity_poly.pdbx_seq_one_letter_code
_entity_poly.pdbx_strand_id
1 'polypeptide(L)'
;KASEQPPYATNEYRSLKPEIMVMEGVCTHLGCSPQLKSVEARAEMGADWPGGFYCPCHGSKFDYAGRVFRGAPAPTNLRVPPYAFVAEAGLVIGEDKATKGA
;
A
#
# COMPACT_ATOMS: atom_id res chain seq x y z
N LYS A 1 15.51 -2.22 4.56
CA LYS A 1 15.32 -1.73 3.17
C LYS A 1 14.34 -0.56 3.22
N ALA A 2 14.52 0.49 2.42
CA ALA A 2 13.54 1.58 2.37
C ALA A 2 12.33 1.19 1.50
N SER A 3 11.14 1.67 1.85
CA SER A 3 9.94 1.47 1.03
C SER A 3 10.03 2.24 -0.28
N GLU A 4 9.62 1.61 -1.39
CA GLU A 4 9.58 2.26 -2.70
C GLU A 4 8.23 2.97 -2.90
N GLN A 5 8.29 4.29 -3.09
CA GLN A 5 7.14 5.16 -3.30
C GLN A 5 7.57 6.53 -3.86
N PRO A 6 6.72 7.20 -4.65
CA PRO A 6 6.95 8.58 -5.08
C PRO A 6 6.96 9.58 -3.91
N PRO A 7 7.57 10.77 -4.08
CA PRO A 7 7.61 11.80 -3.05
C PRO A 7 6.24 12.23 -2.54
N TYR A 8 5.22 12.27 -3.40
CA TYR A 8 3.86 12.65 -2.98
C TYR A 8 3.23 11.63 -2.01
N ALA A 9 3.70 10.39 -1.98
CA ALA A 9 3.16 9.30 -1.16
C ALA A 9 3.86 9.18 0.20
N THR A 10 4.53 10.22 0.68
CA THR A 10 5.07 10.30 2.05
C THR A 10 4.06 10.85 3.07
N ASN A 11 2.87 11.23 2.63
CA ASN A 11 1.79 11.69 3.50
C ASN A 11 1.10 10.52 4.25
N GLU A 12 0.18 10.86 5.16
CA GLU A 12 -0.55 9.89 6.01
C GLU A 12 -1.23 8.77 5.23
N TYR A 13 -1.83 9.09 4.08
CA TYR A 13 -2.63 8.18 3.25
C TYR A 13 -1.80 7.44 2.20
N ARG A 14 -0.55 7.86 1.99
CA ARG A 14 0.33 7.39 0.90
C ARG A 14 -0.33 7.50 -0.48
N SER A 15 -1.12 8.56 -0.68
CA SER A 15 -1.88 8.80 -1.92
C SER A 15 -1.93 10.28 -2.32
N LEU A 16 -2.26 10.57 -3.58
CA LEU A 16 -2.52 11.95 -4.05
C LEU A 16 -3.89 12.46 -3.59
N LYS A 17 -4.87 11.57 -3.47
CA LYS A 17 -6.22 11.85 -2.97
C LYS A 17 -6.51 10.92 -1.78
N PRO A 18 -6.88 11.41 -0.59
CA PRO A 18 -7.08 10.58 0.60
C PRO A 18 -8.05 9.41 0.42
N GLU A 19 -9.05 9.57 -0.43
CA GLU A 19 -10.12 8.62 -0.69
C GLU A 19 -9.76 7.54 -1.74
N ILE A 20 -8.64 7.67 -2.46
CA ILE A 20 -8.21 6.72 -3.49
C ILE A 20 -6.85 6.10 -3.13
N MET A 21 -6.84 4.78 -2.96
CA MET A 21 -5.63 4.00 -2.77
C MET A 21 -5.11 3.49 -4.12
N VAL A 22 -3.80 3.65 -4.37
CA VAL A 22 -3.12 3.07 -5.53
C VAL A 22 -1.84 2.39 -5.04
N MET A 23 -1.82 1.07 -5.08
CA MET A 23 -0.69 0.26 -4.59
C MET A 23 -0.54 -0.98 -5.45
N GLU A 24 0.66 -1.53 -5.51
CA GLU A 24 0.86 -2.88 -6.04
C GLU A 24 0.41 -3.92 -5.03
N GLY A 25 -0.51 -4.80 -5.45
CA GLY A 25 -0.97 -5.95 -4.67
C GLY A 25 0.07 -7.07 -4.59
N VAL A 26 1.34 -6.74 -4.36
CA VAL A 26 2.48 -7.66 -4.32
C VAL A 26 3.17 -7.54 -2.97
N CYS A 27 3.12 -8.61 -2.18
CA CYS A 27 3.77 -8.65 -0.88
C CYS A 27 5.28 -8.50 -1.06
N THR A 28 5.87 -7.54 -0.32
CA THR A 28 7.29 -7.20 -0.44
C THR A 28 8.23 -8.22 0.21
N HIS A 29 7.68 -9.26 0.85
CA HIS A 29 8.44 -10.42 1.31
C HIS A 29 8.94 -11.25 0.11
N LEU A 30 8.02 -11.99 -0.52
CA LEU A 30 8.32 -12.96 -1.59
C LEU A 30 7.25 -12.96 -2.71
N GLY A 31 6.51 -11.86 -2.88
CA GLY A 31 5.70 -11.63 -4.09
C GLY A 31 4.27 -12.17 -4.09
N CYS A 32 3.80 -12.85 -3.05
CA CYS A 32 2.40 -13.28 -2.94
C CYS A 32 1.42 -12.09 -2.97
N SER A 33 0.18 -12.29 -3.43
CA SER A 33 -0.87 -11.26 -3.37
C SER A 33 -1.49 -11.17 -1.95
N PRO A 34 -1.42 -10.02 -1.26
CA PRO A 34 -2.09 -9.79 0.01
C PRO A 34 -3.62 -9.73 -0.15
N GLN A 35 -4.36 -10.31 0.79
CA GLN A 35 -5.82 -10.28 0.82
C GLN A 35 -6.31 -9.10 1.66
N LEU A 36 -7.29 -8.36 1.15
CA LEU A 36 -8.03 -7.39 1.95
C LEU A 36 -8.79 -8.14 3.06
N LYS A 37 -8.62 -7.71 4.30
CA LYS A 37 -9.40 -8.16 5.45
C LYS A 37 -9.97 -6.94 6.15
N SER A 38 -11.24 -7.04 6.50
CA SER A 38 -11.97 -6.01 7.20
C SER A 38 -11.71 -6.05 8.70
N VAL A 39 -12.25 -5.07 9.42
CA VAL A 39 -12.14 -4.95 10.88
C VAL A 39 -12.71 -6.17 11.62
N GLU A 40 -13.67 -6.88 11.03
CA GLU A 40 -14.26 -8.09 11.61
C GLU A 40 -13.23 -9.22 11.76
N ALA A 41 -12.19 -9.26 10.91
CA ALA A 41 -11.11 -10.23 11.00
C ALA A 41 -10.10 -9.94 12.13
N ARG A 42 -10.27 -8.83 12.87
CA ARG A 42 -9.35 -8.39 13.94
C ARG A 42 -9.15 -9.44 15.03
N ALA A 43 -10.18 -10.22 15.36
CA ALA A 43 -10.09 -11.27 16.37
C ALA A 43 -9.05 -12.34 16.00
N GLU A 44 -9.03 -12.78 14.75
CA GLU A 44 -8.08 -13.78 14.23
C GLU A 44 -6.68 -13.18 14.04
N MET A 45 -6.61 -11.87 13.82
CA MET A 45 -5.41 -11.16 13.42
C MET A 45 -4.71 -10.43 14.58
N GLY A 46 -5.25 -10.52 15.79
CA GLY A 46 -4.75 -9.81 16.97
C GLY A 46 -5.46 -8.48 17.18
N ALA A 47 -5.80 -8.23 18.45
CA ALA A 47 -6.66 -7.13 18.87
C ALA A 47 -6.11 -5.73 18.55
N ASP A 48 -4.86 -5.56 18.15
CA ASP A 48 -4.32 -4.23 17.82
C ASP A 48 -4.29 -3.94 16.32
N TRP A 49 -4.70 -4.89 15.48
CA TRP A 49 -4.72 -4.69 14.03
C TRP A 49 -6.02 -4.00 13.58
N PRO A 50 -5.95 -2.82 12.92
CA PRO A 50 -7.14 -2.05 12.53
C PRO A 50 -7.84 -2.59 11.27
N GLY A 51 -7.39 -3.71 10.71
CA GLY A 51 -7.74 -4.15 9.35
C GLY A 51 -6.73 -3.67 8.31
N GLY A 52 -6.93 -4.08 7.06
CA GLY A 52 -6.03 -3.77 5.95
C GLY A 52 -5.74 -5.00 5.10
N PHE A 53 -4.46 -5.27 4.85
CA PHE A 53 -4.06 -6.39 3.98
C PHE A 53 -3.28 -7.45 4.73
N TYR A 54 -3.59 -8.71 4.46
CA TYR A 54 -2.94 -9.87 5.04
C TYR A 54 -2.34 -10.78 3.97
N CYS A 55 -1.05 -11.08 4.08
CA CYS A 55 -0.38 -12.04 3.22
C CYS A 55 -0.26 -13.40 3.94
N PRO A 56 -1.03 -14.43 3.55
CA PRO A 56 -1.09 -15.71 4.27
C PRO A 56 0.17 -16.57 4.11
N CYS A 57 1.03 -16.25 3.13
CA CYS A 57 2.24 -17.04 2.86
C CYS A 57 3.18 -17.11 4.07
N HIS A 58 3.37 -15.99 4.77
CA HIS A 58 4.25 -15.90 5.95
C HIS A 58 3.70 -14.97 7.04
N GLY A 59 2.41 -14.62 6.97
CA GLY A 59 1.74 -13.86 8.02
C GLY A 59 2.01 -12.34 8.04
N SER A 60 2.51 -11.75 6.95
CA SER A 60 2.75 -10.30 6.90
C SER A 60 1.43 -9.53 6.90
N LYS A 61 1.34 -8.50 7.75
CA LYS A 61 0.17 -7.63 7.90
C LYS A 61 0.52 -6.22 7.45
N PHE A 62 -0.42 -5.59 6.76
CA PHE A 62 -0.35 -4.21 6.32
C PHE A 62 -1.64 -3.50 6.73
N ASP A 63 -1.56 -2.20 7.00
CA ASP A 63 -2.78 -1.39 7.21
C ASP A 63 -3.41 -0.96 5.88
N TYR A 64 -4.47 -0.16 5.94
CA TYR A 64 -5.13 0.40 4.76
C TYR A 64 -4.24 1.36 3.95
N ALA A 65 -3.16 1.90 4.50
CA ALA A 65 -2.18 2.66 3.71
C ALA A 65 -1.05 1.75 3.17
N GLY A 66 -1.21 0.43 3.26
CA GLY A 66 -0.20 -0.55 2.83
C GLY A 66 1.07 -0.51 3.67
N ARG A 67 1.04 0.07 4.88
CA ARG A 67 2.20 0.12 5.77
C ARG A 67 2.37 -1.21 6.48
N VAL A 68 3.56 -1.77 6.43
CA VAL A 68 3.86 -3.05 7.07
C VAL A 68 3.97 -2.88 8.58
N PHE A 69 3.42 -3.82 9.34
CA PHE A 69 3.56 -3.82 10.80
C PHE A 69 4.95 -4.27 11.22
N ARG A 70 5.50 -3.66 12.28
CA ARG A 70 6.80 -4.04 12.86
C ARG A 70 6.80 -5.53 13.25
N GLY A 71 7.90 -6.21 12.94
CA GLY A 71 8.08 -7.64 13.22
C GLY A 71 7.49 -8.58 12.16
N ALA A 72 6.83 -8.07 11.12
CA ALA A 72 6.40 -8.87 9.99
C ALA A 72 7.60 -9.31 9.11
N PRO A 73 7.50 -10.45 8.40
CA PRO A 73 8.54 -10.87 7.45
C PRO A 73 8.74 -9.95 6.24
N ALA A 74 7.68 -9.25 5.80
CA ALA A 74 7.79 -8.26 4.73
C ALA A 74 8.72 -7.10 5.16
N PRO A 75 9.78 -6.80 4.39
CA PRO A 75 10.82 -5.85 4.78
C PRO A 75 10.42 -4.39 4.56
N THR A 76 9.35 -4.13 3.80
CA THR A 76 8.92 -2.78 3.41
C THR A 76 7.39 -2.70 3.27
N ASN A 77 6.85 -1.48 3.20
CA ASN A 77 5.45 -1.23 2.86
C ASN A 77 5.12 -1.74 1.44
N LEU A 78 3.84 -1.93 1.13
CA LEU A 78 3.39 -2.14 -0.24
C LEU A 78 3.84 -0.96 -1.13
N ARG A 79 4.32 -1.29 -2.34
CA ARG A 79 4.82 -0.30 -3.29
C ARG A 79 3.68 0.60 -3.75
N VAL A 80 3.91 1.90 -3.70
CA VAL A 80 3.05 2.87 -4.39
C VAL A 80 3.72 3.13 -5.73
N PRO A 81 3.11 2.77 -6.88
CA PRO A 81 3.68 3.11 -8.17
C PRO A 81 3.56 4.63 -8.42
N PRO A 82 4.36 5.20 -9.33
CA PRO A 82 4.03 6.51 -9.92
C PRO A 82 2.64 6.45 -10.56
N TYR A 83 1.81 7.47 -10.33
CA TYR A 83 0.54 7.63 -11.02
C TYR A 83 0.10 9.11 -11.07
N ALA A 84 -0.77 9.41 -12.03
CA ALA A 84 -1.38 10.73 -12.18
C ALA A 84 -2.86 10.62 -12.50
N PHE A 85 -3.67 11.54 -11.96
CA PHE A 85 -5.06 11.71 -12.39
C PHE A 85 -5.12 12.47 -13.72
N VAL A 86 -5.93 11.95 -14.65
CA VAL A 86 -6.19 12.52 -15.98
C VAL A 86 -7.68 12.83 -16.11
N ALA A 87 -8.02 14.06 -16.50
CA ALA A 87 -9.41 14.57 -16.56
C ALA A 87 -10.19 14.35 -15.24
N GLU A 88 -11.53 14.38 -15.28
CA GLU A 88 -12.36 14.31 -14.07
C GLU A 88 -12.43 12.91 -13.44
N ALA A 89 -12.27 11.83 -14.21
CA ALA A 89 -12.52 10.46 -13.73
C ALA A 89 -11.46 9.42 -14.13
N GLY A 90 -10.32 9.83 -14.68
CA GLY A 90 -9.26 8.91 -15.12
C GLY A 90 -8.03 8.92 -14.21
N LEU A 91 -7.32 7.79 -14.16
CA LEU A 91 -6.00 7.67 -13.55
C LEU A 91 -5.09 6.82 -14.43
N VAL A 92 -3.84 7.26 -14.59
CA VAL A 92 -2.79 6.54 -15.33
C VAL A 92 -1.69 6.12 -14.36
N ILE A 93 -1.38 4.82 -14.34
CA ILE A 93 -0.26 4.25 -13.58
C ILE A 93 1.00 4.30 -14.45
N GLY A 94 2.13 4.68 -13.87
CA GLY A 94 3.42 4.85 -14.54
C GLY A 94 3.77 6.30 -14.89
N GLU A 95 2.85 7.25 -14.71
CA GLU A 95 3.11 8.68 -14.89
C GLU A 95 3.31 9.38 -13.55
N ASP A 96 4.27 10.31 -13.47
CA ASP A 96 4.37 11.25 -12.36
C ASP A 96 4.29 12.68 -12.95
N LYS A 97 3.38 13.51 -12.43
CA LYS A 97 3.34 14.92 -12.87
C LYS A 97 4.62 15.67 -12.46
N ALA A 98 5.36 15.15 -11.48
CA ALA A 98 6.68 15.67 -11.13
C ALA A 98 7.77 15.37 -12.19
N THR A 99 7.61 14.35 -13.04
CA THR A 99 8.59 14.01 -14.09
C THR A 99 8.26 14.58 -15.46
N LYS A 100 7.02 15.03 -15.72
CA LYS A 100 6.61 15.61 -17.02
C LYS A 100 7.09 17.05 -17.29
N GLY A 101 8.19 17.49 -16.67
CA GLY A 101 8.75 18.83 -16.85
C GLY A 101 10.25 18.96 -16.59
N ALA A 102 10.99 17.85 -16.65
CA ALA A 102 12.46 17.84 -16.62
C ALA A 102 13.02 17.61 -18.04
#